data_AF-A0A8S9LC39-F1
#
_entry.id   AF-A0A8S9LC39-F1
#
_cell.length_a   1.000
_cell.length_b   1.000
_cell.length_c   1.000
_cell.angle_alpha   90.00
_cell.angle_beta   90.00
_cell.angle_gamma   90.00
#
_symmetry.space_group_name_H-M   'P 1'
#
loop_
_entity.id
_entity.type
_entity.pdbx_description
1 polymer ?
#
loop_
_entity_poly.entity_id
_entity_poly.type
_entity_poly.pdbx_seq_one_letter_code
_entity_poly.pdbx_strand_id
1 'polypeptide(L)' 'MDLMDQSGKYDKKFKGFTSTSGPLGKKLNNSRTRAEIGWEPKYPSFAQFLGVTK' A
#
# COMPACT_ATOMS: atom_id res chain seq x y z
N MET A 1 -1.30 3.11 9.42
CA MET A 1 -2.22 2.38 10.32
C MET A 1 -3.61 3.02 10.25
N ASP A 2 -3.68 4.35 10.35
CA ASP A 2 -4.93 5.13 10.29
C ASP A 2 -5.79 4.88 9.04
N LEU A 3 -5.17 4.71 7.86
CA LEU A 3 -5.90 4.40 6.62
C LEU A 3 -6.61 3.04 6.64
N MET A 4 -6.05 2.05 7.36
CA MET A 4 -6.64 0.71 7.49
C MET A 4 -7.85 0.77 8.42
N ASP A 5 -7.70 1.43 9.56
CA ASP A 5 -8.79 1.65 10.52
C ASP A 5 -9.93 2.48 9.92
N GLN A 6 -9.64 3.50 9.08
CA GLN A 6 -10.66 4.30 8.40
C GLN A 6 -11.38 3.53 7.28
N SER A 7 -10.74 2.52 6.67
CA SER A 7 -11.34 1.77 5.56
C SER A 7 -12.50 0.86 5.96
N GLY A 8 -12.62 0.50 7.25
CA GLY A 8 -13.64 -0.42 7.75
C GLY A 8 -13.55 -1.84 7.19
N LYS A 9 -12.53 -2.15 6.37
CA LYS A 9 -12.33 -3.48 5.74
C LYS A 9 -11.76 -4.52 6.71
N TYR A 10 -11.46 -4.12 7.94
CA TYR A 10 -10.89 -4.97 8.97
C TYR A 10 -11.71 -4.82 10.25
N ASP A 11 -12.40 -5.89 10.66
CA ASP A 11 -13.30 -5.91 11.84
C ASP A 11 -12.58 -5.70 13.17
N LYS A 12 -11.27 -5.94 13.22
CA LYS A 12 -10.44 -5.80 14.42
C LYS A 12 -9.62 -4.52 14.32
N LYS A 13 -9.18 -3.96 15.45
CA LYS A 13 -8.24 -2.82 15.42
C LYS A 13 -6.93 -3.28 14.78
N PHE A 14 -6.48 -2.62 13.70
CA PHE A 14 -5.23 -3.00 13.04
C PHE A 14 -4.05 -2.68 13.95
N LYS A 15 -3.52 -3.68 14.65
CA LYS A 15 -2.43 -3.51 15.63
C LYS A 15 -1.07 -3.13 15.01
N GLY A 16 -0.97 -3.11 13.68
CA GLY A 16 0.25 -2.85 12.95
C GLY A 16 0.85 -4.11 12.32
N PHE A 17 1.90 -3.93 11.52
CA PHE A 17 2.68 -5.06 11.01
C PHE A 17 3.49 -5.66 12.16
N THR A 18 3.42 -6.98 12.34
CA THR A 18 3.98 -7.71 13.49
C THR A 18 5.52 -7.76 13.53
N SER A 19 6.20 -7.24 12.50
CA SER A 19 7.65 -7.38 12.34
C SER A 19 8.29 -6.04 11.98
N THR A 20 8.75 -5.31 13.00
CA THR A 20 9.54 -4.07 12.83
C THR A 20 11.04 -4.30 12.91
N SER A 21 11.47 -5.50 13.34
CA SER A 21 12.87 -5.88 13.58
C SER A 21 13.54 -6.61 12.41
N GLY A 22 12.95 -6.56 11.22
CA GLY A 22 13.52 -7.11 9.99
C GLY A 22 14.35 -6.09 9.21
N PRO A 23 15.19 -6.52 8.26
CA PRO A 23 15.88 -5.60 7.35
C PRO A 23 14.85 -4.72 6.64
N LEU A 24 15.12 -3.42 6.56
CA LEU A 24 14.26 -2.45 5.89
C LEU A 24 14.05 -2.90 4.44
N GLY A 25 12.81 -3.22 4.08
CA GLY A 25 12.47 -3.73 2.75
C GLY A 25 12.92 -2.76 1.65
N LYS A 26 13.26 -3.29 0.47
CA LYS A 26 13.63 -2.46 -0.69
C LYS A 26 12.38 -1.80 -1.28
N LYS A 27 12.43 -0.48 -1.44
CA LYS A 27 11.43 0.26 -2.24
C LYS A 27 11.71 0.01 -3.71
N LEU A 28 10.79 -0.65 -4.42
CA LEU A 28 10.88 -0.82 -5.87
C LEU A 28 10.48 0.47 -6.60
N ASN A 29 11.25 0.82 -7.63
CA ASN A 29 10.93 1.91 -8.54
C ASN A 29 10.28 1.33 -9.81
N ASN A 30 9.04 1.74 -10.07
CA ASN A 30 8.26 1.28 -11.23
C ASN A 30 8.39 2.21 -12.45
N SER A 31 9.38 3.11 -12.45
CA SER A 31 9.54 4.11 -13.52
C SER A 31 9.89 3.49 -14.88
N ARG A 32 10.78 2.49 -14.90
CA ARG A 32 11.16 1.79 -16.15
C ARG A 32 10.01 0.97 -16.72
N THR A 33 9.31 0.21 -15.89
CA THR A 33 8.16 -0.60 -16.32
C THR A 33 7.01 0.25 -16.85
N ARG A 34 6.75 1.44 -16.28
CA ARG A 34 5.73 2.35 -16.84
C ARG A 34 6.13 2.91 -18.20
N ALA A 35 7.41 3.21 -18.40
CA ALA A 35 7.92 3.79 -19.65
C ALA A 35 8.08 2.76 -20.78
N GLU A 36 8.53 1.54 -20.46
CA GLU A 36 8.90 0.53 -21.47
C GLU A 36 7.70 -0.33 -21.91
N ILE A 37 6.78 -0.68 -21.01
CA ILE A 37 5.66 -1.59 -21.29
C ILE A 37 4.28 -0.93 -21.09
N GLY A 38 4.25 0.38 -20.82
CA GLY A 38 2.99 1.10 -20.55
C GLY A 38 2.23 0.57 -19.34
N TRP A 39 2.91 -0.16 -18.45
CA TRP A 39 2.25 -0.83 -17.35
C TRP A 39 1.91 0.17 -16.25
N GLU A 40 0.63 0.22 -15.90
CA GLU A 40 0.11 1.05 -14.83
C GLU A 40 -0.64 0.19 -13.81
N PRO A 41 -0.35 0.31 -12.51
CA PRO A 41 -1.07 -0.46 -11.50
C PRO A 41 -2.53 -0.01 -11.43
N LYS A 42 -3.47 -0.97 -11.35
CA LYS A 42 -4.91 -0.70 -11.16
C LYS A 42 -5.21 0.21 -9.98
N TYR A 43 -4.36 0.17 -8.95
CA TYR A 43 -4.39 1.09 -7.82
C TYR A 43 -2.97 1.66 -7.61
N PRO A 44 -2.73 2.96 -7.86
CA PRO A 44 -1.41 3.57 -7.74
C PRO A 44 -0.96 3.78 -6.28
N SER A 45 -1.86 3.63 -5.31
CA SER A 45 -1.51 3.69 -3.89
C SER A 45 -2.36 2.77 -3.02
N PHE A 46 -1.84 2.44 -1.84
CA PHE A 46 -2.56 1.67 -0.83
C PHE A 46 -3.84 2.39 -0.35
N ALA A 47 -3.82 3.72 -0.25
CA ALA A 47 -4.99 4.51 0.12
C ALA A 47 -6.13 4.37 -0.89
N GLN A 48 -5.80 4.37 -2.19
CA GLN A 48 -6.78 4.21 -3.27
C GLN A 48 -7.32 2.78 -3.36
N PHE A 49 -6.48 1.78 -3.08
CA PHE A 49 -6.93 0.40 -2.93
C PHE A 49 -7.94 0.24 -1.77
N LEU A 50 -7.69 0.94 -0.66
CA LEU A 50 -8.58 0.91 0.50
C LEU A 50 -9.83 1.80 0.34
N GLY A 51 -9.87 2.69 -0.65
CA GLY A 51 -11.00 3.60 -0.88
C GLY A 51 -11.09 4.73 0.15
N VAL A 52 -10.00 5.04 0.84
CA VAL A 52 -9.91 6.09 1.89
C VAL A 52 -9.35 7.41 1.34
N THR A 53 -9.32 7.55 0.02
CA THR A 53 -9.05 8.83 -0.65
C THR A 53 -10.14 9.83 -0.27
N LYS A 54 -9.76 10.92 0.39
CA LYS A 54 -10.58 12.14 0.49
C LYS A 54 -10.86 12.71 -0.90
#